data_AF-A0A366GZL4-F1
#
_entry.id   AF-A0A366GZL4-F1
#
_cell.length_a   1.000
_cell.length_b   1.000
_cell.length_c   1.000
_cell.angle_alpha   90.00
_cell.angle_beta   90.00
_cell.angle_gamma   90.00
#
_symmetry.space_group_name_H-M   'P 1'
#
loop_
_entity.id
_entity.type
_entity.pdbx_description
1 polymer ?
#
loop_
_entity_poly.entity_id
_entity_poly.type
_entity_poly.pdbx_seq_one_letter_code
_entity_poly.pdbx_strand_id
1 'polypeptide(L)'
;MTSHPAGWTATELAQAAASRQLELYYQPLVDLRNNRIVGAEALLRWRHPSLGLLPPGQFIPLAESSGLMPAIGTWVLCEACRQMRKWQALAWQPFRLAVNVSASQVGPMFDAEIQRVLTDADLPAECLEIELTESVAFGNPALFATFDALRALGVHFAADDFGTGYSCLQHLKCCPITTLKIDQSFVARLPDDTRDQCIVRAVIQLAHGLGMEVVAEGVETPDSLAWLRQAGCDTVQGFLFAKPMPAATFASFVNQWRNTTMNVNEPSTACCVCCKEIPLDAAFTPEGAEYVEHFCGLECYQRFQARAITATETSAKPSACDSPPSGGG
;
A
#
# COMPACT_ATOMS: atom_id res chain seq x y z
N MET A 1 -2.80 12.90 32.92
CA MET A 1 -3.75 11.85 33.37
C MET A 1 -4.61 11.49 32.17
N THR A 2 -4.12 10.61 31.30
CA THR A 2 -4.82 10.21 30.08
C THR A 2 -5.61 8.94 30.39
N SER A 3 -6.92 9.12 30.59
CA SER A 3 -7.90 8.05 30.59
C SER A 3 -7.80 7.28 29.27
N HIS A 4 -7.37 6.02 29.28
CA HIS A 4 -7.60 5.11 28.15
C HIS A 4 -9.07 4.67 28.22
N PRO A 5 -9.96 5.10 27.31
CA PRO A 5 -11.32 4.62 27.27
C PRO A 5 -11.35 3.52 26.21
N ALA A 6 -10.93 2.30 26.55
CA ALA A 6 -11.15 1.16 25.67
C ALA A 6 -11.01 -0.14 26.46
N GLY A 7 -11.97 -1.06 26.30
CA GLY A 7 -12.18 -2.22 27.17
C GLY A 7 -11.15 -3.35 27.04
N TRP A 8 -9.86 -3.05 27.02
CA TRP A 8 -8.75 -4.01 27.04
C TRP A 8 -7.59 -3.52 27.91
N THR A 9 -6.73 -4.45 28.33
CA THR A 9 -5.62 -4.24 29.27
C THR A 9 -4.27 -4.59 28.65
N ALA A 10 -3.18 -4.11 29.26
CA ALA A 10 -1.83 -4.50 28.87
C ALA A 10 -1.61 -6.02 29.02
N THR A 11 -2.23 -6.64 30.02
CA THR A 11 -2.20 -8.10 30.22
C THR A 11 -2.85 -8.83 29.06
N GLU A 12 -4.03 -8.39 28.60
CA GLU A 12 -4.70 -8.99 27.44
C GLU A 12 -3.87 -8.83 26.17
N LEU A 13 -3.23 -7.68 25.97
CA LEU A 13 -2.35 -7.46 24.82
C LEU A 13 -1.07 -8.32 24.87
N ALA A 14 -0.48 -8.48 26.05
CA ALA A 14 0.65 -9.39 26.24
C ALA A 14 0.26 -10.85 25.96
N GLN A 15 -0.94 -11.26 26.38
CA GLN A 15 -1.50 -12.57 26.06
C GLN A 15 -1.82 -12.73 24.58
N ALA A 16 -2.24 -11.66 23.90
CA ALA A 16 -2.56 -11.67 22.46
C ALA A 16 -1.36 -12.12 21.61
N ALA A 17 -0.15 -11.65 21.96
CA ALA A 17 1.10 -12.05 21.33
C ALA A 17 1.37 -13.56 21.49
N ALA A 18 0.99 -14.15 22.63
CA ALA A 18 1.12 -15.59 22.86
C ALA A 18 -0.06 -16.43 22.30
N SER A 19 -1.24 -15.83 22.10
CA SER A 19 -2.51 -16.56 21.92
C SER A 19 -3.09 -16.50 20.50
N ARG A 20 -2.25 -16.27 19.46
CA ARG A 20 -2.69 -16.18 18.05
C ARG A 20 -3.81 -15.15 17.80
N GLN A 21 -3.87 -14.09 18.61
CA GLN A 21 -4.85 -13.01 18.43
C GLN A 21 -4.29 -11.85 17.60
N LEU A 22 -2.98 -11.82 17.39
CA LEU A 22 -2.33 -10.90 16.47
C LEU A 22 -2.38 -11.47 15.06
N GLU A 23 -2.67 -10.60 14.09
CA GLU A 23 -2.72 -10.94 12.67
C GLU A 23 -2.09 -9.81 11.85
N LEU A 24 -1.55 -10.14 10.68
CA LEU A 24 -1.05 -9.15 9.73
C LEU A 24 -2.02 -9.00 8.57
N TYR A 25 -2.34 -7.75 8.26
CA TYR A 25 -3.04 -7.33 7.06
C TYR A 25 -2.04 -6.65 6.14
N TYR A 26 -2.27 -6.72 4.83
CA TYR A 26 -1.31 -6.31 3.82
C TYR A 26 -1.93 -5.26 2.92
N GLN A 27 -1.26 -4.12 2.79
CA GLN A 27 -1.69 -3.05 1.89
C GLN A 27 -0.74 -2.97 0.69
N PRO A 28 -1.25 -2.92 -0.56
CA PRO A 28 -0.39 -2.93 -1.74
C PRO A 28 0.34 -1.60 -1.94
N LEU A 29 1.61 -1.69 -2.35
CA LEU A 29 2.39 -0.57 -2.87
C LEU A 29 2.42 -0.64 -4.40
N VAL A 30 2.06 0.47 -5.06
CA VAL A 30 1.91 0.55 -6.52
C VAL A 30 2.97 1.49 -7.11
N ASP A 31 3.78 0.98 -8.04
CA ASP A 31 4.75 1.76 -8.79
C ASP A 31 4.04 2.61 -9.86
N LEU A 32 4.22 3.93 -9.81
CA LEU A 32 3.54 4.87 -10.70
C LEU A 32 4.06 4.87 -12.14
N ARG A 33 5.27 4.35 -12.38
CA ARG A 33 5.91 4.31 -13.71
C ARG A 33 5.30 3.23 -14.59
N ASN A 34 4.96 2.08 -13.99
CA ASN A 34 4.45 0.91 -14.71
C ASN A 34 3.09 0.40 -14.22
N ASN A 35 2.52 1.05 -13.19
CA ASN A 35 1.25 0.71 -12.57
C ASN A 35 1.18 -0.73 -12.06
N ARG A 36 2.30 -1.27 -11.55
CA ARG A 36 2.37 -2.62 -10.98
C ARG A 36 2.44 -2.56 -9.47
N ILE A 37 1.88 -3.57 -8.82
CA ILE A 37 2.13 -3.81 -7.40
C ILE A 37 3.56 -4.31 -7.26
N VAL A 38 4.38 -3.57 -6.52
CA VAL A 38 5.81 -3.85 -6.30
C VAL A 38 6.12 -4.28 -4.86
N GLY A 39 5.12 -4.22 -3.98
CA GLY A 39 5.28 -4.65 -2.61
C GLY A 39 4.00 -4.59 -1.80
N ALA A 40 4.14 -4.81 -0.50
CA ALA A 40 3.09 -4.58 0.47
C ALA A 40 3.66 -4.04 1.77
N GLU A 41 2.84 -3.29 2.51
CA GLU A 41 3.11 -2.98 3.91
C GLU A 41 2.35 -3.97 4.81
N ALA A 42 3.07 -4.57 5.76
CA ALA A 42 2.51 -5.47 6.76
C ALA A 42 2.02 -4.68 7.97
N LEU A 43 0.70 -4.64 8.13
CA LEU A 43 0.00 -3.84 9.13
C LEU A 43 -0.61 -4.74 10.20
N LEU A 44 -0.16 -4.55 11.45
CA LEU A 44 -0.65 -5.31 12.60
C LEU A 44 -2.13 -5.07 12.84
N ARG A 45 -2.85 -6.13 13.19
CA ARG A 45 -4.23 -6.11 13.68
C ARG A 45 -4.34 -7.00 14.91
N TRP A 46 -5.21 -6.61 15.83
CA TRP A 46 -5.54 -7.43 16.99
C TRP A 46 -6.98 -7.92 16.89
N ARG A 47 -7.16 -9.24 16.70
CA ARG A 47 -8.47 -9.90 16.77
C ARG A 47 -8.83 -10.12 18.25
N HIS A 48 -9.37 -9.08 18.87
CA HIS A 48 -9.83 -9.14 20.25
C HIS A 48 -11.07 -10.06 20.37
N PRO A 49 -11.15 -10.96 21.36
CA PRO A 49 -12.25 -11.92 21.49
C PRO A 49 -13.65 -11.28 21.59
N SER A 50 -13.76 -10.12 22.24
CA SER A 50 -15.04 -9.44 22.48
C SER A 50 -15.24 -8.17 21.64
N LEU A 51 -14.17 -7.55 21.14
CA LEU A 51 -14.23 -6.24 20.48
C LEU A 51 -14.00 -6.35 18.96
N GLY A 52 -13.74 -7.56 18.48
CA GLY A 52 -13.48 -7.80 17.07
C GLY A 52 -12.09 -7.36 16.64
N LEU A 53 -11.96 -6.95 15.39
CA LEU A 53 -10.67 -6.62 14.80
C LEU A 53 -10.29 -5.15 15.09
N LEU A 54 -9.24 -4.95 15.86
CA LEU A 54 -8.74 -3.63 16.25
C LEU A 54 -7.56 -3.20 15.36
N PRO A 55 -7.56 -1.95 14.84
CA PRO A 55 -6.43 -1.37 14.14
C PRO A 55 -5.32 -0.90 15.11
N PRO A 56 -4.07 -0.72 14.62
CA PRO A 56 -2.90 -0.47 15.46
C PRO A 56 -3.03 0.82 16.26
N GLY A 57 -3.60 1.89 15.68
CA GLY A 57 -3.80 3.17 16.37
C GLY A 57 -4.63 3.08 17.66
N GLN A 58 -5.38 2.00 17.89
CA GLN A 58 -6.13 1.79 19.12
C GLN A 58 -5.29 1.18 20.25
N PHE A 59 -4.37 0.26 19.95
CA PHE A 59 -3.66 -0.51 21.00
C PHE A 59 -2.14 -0.29 21.05
N ILE A 60 -1.51 0.21 19.99
CA ILE A 60 -0.06 0.49 19.96
C ILE A 60 0.36 1.50 21.06
N PRO A 61 -0.38 2.60 21.35
CA PRO A 61 0.02 3.50 22.45
C PRO A 61 0.08 2.80 23.81
N LEU A 62 -0.80 1.81 24.05
CA LEU A 62 -0.76 1.00 25.27
C LEU A 62 0.41 0.01 25.24
N ALA A 63 0.67 -0.61 24.08
CA ALA A 63 1.81 -1.51 23.88
C ALA A 63 3.14 -0.82 24.19
N GLU A 64 3.31 0.41 23.72
CA GLU A 64 4.50 1.23 23.93
C GLU A 64 4.67 1.61 25.40
N SER A 65 3.65 2.22 26.00
CA SER A 65 3.69 2.63 27.41
C SER A 65 3.84 1.45 28.39
N SER A 66 3.49 0.24 27.96
CA SER A 66 3.64 -1.00 28.73
C SER A 66 4.91 -1.80 28.41
N GLY A 67 5.77 -1.31 27.51
CA GLY A 67 7.02 -1.99 27.14
C GLY A 67 6.86 -3.30 26.38
N LEU A 68 5.71 -3.53 25.72
CA LEU A 68 5.40 -4.77 24.99
C LEU A 68 5.91 -4.77 23.54
N MET A 69 6.32 -3.60 23.02
CA MET A 69 6.70 -3.45 21.62
C MET A 69 7.84 -4.35 21.16
N PRO A 70 8.91 -4.62 21.94
CA PRO A 70 9.94 -5.55 21.49
C PRO A 70 9.38 -6.96 21.21
N ALA A 71 8.55 -7.50 22.11
CA ALA A 71 7.96 -8.84 21.93
C ALA A 71 6.96 -8.88 20.77
N ILE A 72 6.11 -7.85 20.63
CA ILE A 72 5.17 -7.72 19.51
C ILE A 72 5.92 -7.56 18.19
N GLY A 73 6.96 -6.73 18.16
CA GLY A 73 7.78 -6.46 16.99
C GLY A 73 8.52 -7.70 16.49
N THR A 74 9.11 -8.50 17.39
CA THR A 74 9.68 -9.81 17.03
C THR A 74 8.62 -10.72 16.40
N TRP A 75 7.40 -10.77 16.97
CA TRP A 75 6.31 -11.57 16.41
C TRP A 75 5.91 -11.08 15.02
N VAL A 76 5.78 -9.76 14.82
CA VAL A 76 5.45 -9.13 13.53
C VAL A 76 6.50 -9.50 12.47
N LEU A 77 7.79 -9.32 12.78
CA LEU A 77 8.88 -9.63 11.85
C LEU A 77 8.90 -11.11 11.46
N CYS A 78 8.77 -12.01 12.44
CA CYS A 78 8.68 -13.45 12.18
C CYS A 78 7.50 -13.80 11.27
N GLU A 79 6.30 -13.28 11.57
CA GLU A 79 5.10 -13.59 10.79
C GLU A 79 5.14 -12.98 9.38
N ALA A 80 5.64 -11.75 9.25
CA ALA A 80 5.82 -11.09 7.96
C ALA A 80 6.81 -11.87 7.08
N CYS A 81 7.99 -12.22 7.61
CA CYS A 81 8.99 -12.97 6.84
C CYS A 81 8.48 -14.36 6.44
N ARG A 82 7.81 -15.06 7.37
CA ARG A 82 7.16 -16.35 7.08
C ARG A 82 6.09 -16.21 6.00
N GLN A 83 5.30 -15.14 6.01
CA GLN A 83 4.28 -14.92 4.99
C GLN A 83 4.91 -14.58 3.64
N MET A 84 5.94 -13.75 3.62
CA MET A 84 6.68 -13.41 2.40
C MET A 84 7.30 -14.66 1.75
N ARG A 85 7.88 -15.57 2.55
CA ARG A 85 8.40 -16.86 2.05
C ARG A 85 7.33 -17.69 1.34
N LYS A 86 6.10 -17.73 1.86
CA LYS A 86 4.99 -18.42 1.18
C LYS A 86 4.63 -17.77 -0.16
N TRP A 87 4.71 -16.44 -0.24
CA TRP A 87 4.42 -15.71 -1.47
C TRP A 87 5.51 -15.83 -2.53
N GLN A 88 6.74 -16.23 -2.20
CA GLN A 88 7.76 -16.46 -3.20
C GLN A 88 7.38 -17.54 -4.23
N ALA A 89 6.57 -18.53 -3.82
CA ALA A 89 6.02 -19.52 -4.74
C ALA A 89 5.09 -18.93 -5.81
N LEU A 90 4.60 -17.70 -5.62
CA LEU A 90 3.73 -16.97 -6.55
C LEU A 90 4.52 -16.14 -7.59
N ALA A 91 5.86 -16.14 -7.50
CA ALA A 91 6.78 -15.51 -8.46
C ALA A 91 6.46 -14.02 -8.74
N TRP A 92 6.18 -13.25 -7.70
CA TRP A 92 5.90 -11.82 -7.82
C TRP A 92 7.13 -10.92 -7.98
N GLN A 93 8.30 -11.50 -8.30
CA GLN A 93 9.58 -10.79 -8.28
C GLN A 93 9.70 -9.70 -9.37
N PRO A 94 10.32 -8.54 -9.05
CA PRO A 94 10.74 -8.11 -7.71
C PRO A 94 9.53 -7.74 -6.82
N PHE A 95 9.54 -8.14 -5.54
CA PHE A 95 8.50 -7.80 -4.57
C PHE A 95 9.09 -7.60 -3.17
N ARG A 96 8.74 -6.49 -2.50
CA ARG A 96 9.20 -6.17 -1.14
C ARG A 96 8.06 -6.18 -0.13
N LEU A 97 8.32 -6.68 1.07
CA LEU A 97 7.39 -6.60 2.20
C LEU A 97 7.96 -5.62 3.24
N ALA A 98 7.27 -4.50 3.42
CA ALA A 98 7.62 -3.49 4.40
C ALA A 98 7.04 -3.81 5.78
N VAL A 99 7.84 -3.63 6.82
CA VAL A 99 7.48 -3.94 8.21
C VAL A 99 7.87 -2.78 9.12
N ASN A 100 6.88 -2.24 9.84
CA ASN A 100 7.09 -1.22 10.86
C ASN A 100 7.86 -1.76 12.08
N VAL A 101 8.91 -1.05 12.48
CA VAL A 101 9.71 -1.38 13.66
C VAL A 101 9.69 -0.23 14.68
N SER A 102 9.37 -0.56 15.93
CA SER A 102 9.34 0.41 17.03
C SER A 102 10.74 0.87 17.41
N ALA A 103 10.87 2.14 17.80
CA ALA A 103 12.07 2.71 18.39
C ALA A 103 12.65 1.86 19.53
N SER A 104 11.79 1.28 20.36
CA SER A 104 12.18 0.47 21.52
C SER A 104 12.83 -0.87 21.17
N GLN A 105 12.66 -1.34 19.92
CA GLN A 105 13.24 -2.57 19.42
C GLN A 105 14.63 -2.33 18.80
N VAL A 106 14.90 -1.11 18.32
CA VAL A 106 16.17 -0.79 17.66
C VAL A 106 17.26 -0.55 18.70
N GLY A 107 18.14 -1.54 18.84
CA GLY A 107 19.26 -1.50 19.79
C GLY A 107 20.43 -2.38 19.34
N PRO A 108 21.40 -2.64 20.23
CA PRO A 108 22.63 -3.36 19.89
C PRO A 108 22.45 -4.78 19.34
N MET A 109 21.31 -5.42 19.61
CA MET A 109 21.01 -6.79 19.16
C MET A 109 20.10 -6.85 17.93
N PHE A 110 19.74 -5.69 17.37
CA PHE A 110 18.77 -5.62 16.28
C PHE A 110 19.27 -6.30 15.00
N ASP A 111 20.56 -6.19 14.68
CA ASP A 111 21.17 -6.89 13.55
C ASP A 111 21.05 -8.41 13.66
N ALA A 112 21.36 -8.96 14.83
CA ALA A 112 21.28 -10.37 15.13
C ALA A 112 19.82 -10.85 15.12
N GLU A 113 18.88 -10.03 15.58
CA GLU A 113 17.46 -10.34 15.50
C GLU A 113 17.00 -10.48 14.05
N ILE A 114 17.28 -9.48 13.19
CA ILE A 114 16.86 -9.50 11.78
C ILE A 114 17.50 -10.67 11.04
N GLN A 115 18.81 -10.92 11.24
CA GLN A 115 19.48 -12.07 10.63
C GLN A 115 18.86 -13.40 11.04
N ARG A 116 18.51 -13.55 12.32
CA ARG A 116 17.82 -14.75 12.81
C ARG A 116 16.44 -14.91 12.19
N VAL A 117 15.64 -13.84 12.14
CA VAL A 117 14.29 -13.89 11.54
C VAL A 117 14.35 -14.28 10.06
N LEU A 118 15.27 -13.68 9.28
CA LEU A 118 15.46 -14.02 7.87
C LEU A 118 15.90 -15.47 7.68
N THR A 119 16.83 -15.94 8.52
CA THR A 119 17.33 -17.32 8.49
C THR A 119 16.24 -18.33 8.84
N ASP A 120 15.49 -18.09 9.92
CA ASP A 120 14.41 -18.97 10.38
C ASP A 120 13.27 -19.07 9.35
N ALA A 121 13.03 -17.99 8.59
CA ALA A 121 12.05 -17.94 7.52
C ALA A 121 12.58 -18.41 6.15
N ASP A 122 13.88 -18.68 6.02
CA ASP A 122 14.56 -18.95 4.74
C ASP A 122 14.23 -17.87 3.68
N LEU A 123 14.29 -16.61 4.09
CA LEU A 123 13.92 -15.46 3.28
C LEU A 123 15.17 -14.67 2.82
N PRO A 124 15.35 -14.44 1.51
CA PRO A 124 16.34 -13.48 1.00
C PRO A 124 16.09 -12.08 1.59
N ALA A 125 17.16 -11.44 2.09
CA ALA A 125 17.07 -10.15 2.77
C ALA A 125 16.48 -9.03 1.88
N GLU A 126 16.72 -9.08 0.57
CA GLU A 126 16.16 -8.14 -0.43
C GLU A 126 14.63 -8.10 -0.48
N CYS A 127 13.95 -9.11 0.08
CA CYS A 127 12.50 -9.16 0.17
C CYS A 127 11.95 -8.36 1.37
N LEU A 128 12.79 -7.95 2.32
CA LEU A 128 12.38 -7.26 3.55
C LEU A 128 12.75 -5.78 3.48
N GLU A 129 11.78 -4.92 3.74
CA GLU A 129 11.98 -3.50 4.00
C GLU A 129 11.57 -3.21 5.44
N ILE A 130 12.43 -2.51 6.18
CA ILE A 130 12.19 -2.10 7.56
C ILE A 130 11.80 -0.63 7.55
N GLU A 131 10.63 -0.32 8.10
CA GLU A 131 10.14 1.04 8.23
C GLU A 131 10.41 1.55 9.65
N LEU A 132 11.05 2.70 9.73
CA LEU A 132 11.43 3.36 10.98
C LEU A 132 10.85 4.76 10.96
N THR A 133 10.26 5.22 12.06
CA THR A 133 9.86 6.62 12.18
C THR A 133 11.06 7.54 11.95
N GLU A 134 10.80 8.74 11.44
CA GLU A 134 11.82 9.76 11.16
C GLU A 134 12.82 9.95 12.32
N SER A 135 12.33 9.96 13.57
CA SER A 135 13.16 10.13 14.77
C SER A 135 14.10 8.95 15.02
N VAL A 136 13.71 7.72 14.68
CA VAL A 136 14.57 6.54 14.82
C VAL A 136 15.57 6.47 13.68
N ALA A 137 15.09 6.70 12.45
CA ALA A 137 15.91 6.69 11.25
C ALA A 137 17.04 7.73 11.32
N PHE A 138 16.76 8.94 11.84
CA PHE A 138 17.73 10.04 11.78
C PHE A 138 18.17 10.57 13.15
N GLY A 139 17.55 10.17 14.26
CA GLY A 139 17.85 10.76 15.58
C GLY A 139 19.11 10.22 16.25
N ASN A 140 19.60 9.04 15.86
CA ASN A 140 20.73 8.39 16.52
C ASN A 140 21.76 7.83 15.52
N PRO A 141 22.81 8.60 15.16
CA PRO A 141 23.87 8.16 14.25
C PRO A 141 24.64 6.91 14.70
N ALA A 142 24.59 6.54 16.00
CA ALA A 142 25.23 5.32 16.48
C ALA A 142 24.62 4.04 15.89
N LEU A 143 23.38 4.11 15.37
CA LEU A 143 22.68 2.98 14.75
C LEU A 143 23.01 2.81 13.26
N PHE A 144 23.66 3.80 12.62
CA PHE A 144 23.89 3.77 11.16
C PHE A 144 24.78 2.61 10.75
N ALA A 145 25.77 2.23 11.57
CA ALA A 145 26.60 1.06 11.32
C ALA A 145 25.79 -0.25 11.31
N THR A 146 24.80 -0.37 12.20
CA THR A 146 23.87 -1.52 12.26
C THR A 146 22.99 -1.57 11.00
N PHE A 147 22.45 -0.43 10.59
CA PHE A 147 21.63 -0.35 9.37
C PHE A 147 22.45 -0.66 8.12
N ASP A 148 23.69 -0.15 8.02
CA ASP A 148 24.60 -0.45 6.91
C ASP A 148 24.95 -1.94 6.85
N ALA A 149 25.19 -2.58 8.00
CA ALA A 149 25.45 -4.01 8.05
C ALA A 149 24.26 -4.83 7.53
N LEU A 150 23.03 -4.47 7.91
CA LEU A 150 21.81 -5.11 7.41
C LEU A 150 21.56 -4.82 5.93
N ARG A 151 21.84 -3.60 5.47
CA ARG A 151 21.78 -3.23 4.05
C ARG A 151 22.78 -4.01 3.21
N ALA A 152 23.98 -4.28 3.73
CA ALA A 152 24.97 -5.11 3.06
C ALA A 152 24.50 -6.57 2.88
N LEU A 153 23.57 -7.04 3.71
CA LEU A 153 22.90 -8.34 3.51
C LEU A 153 21.79 -8.27 2.45
N GLY A 154 21.24 -7.09 2.18
CA GLY A 154 20.16 -6.83 1.23
C GLY A 154 18.89 -6.24 1.85
N VAL A 155 18.84 -6.02 3.17
CA VAL A 155 17.66 -5.43 3.82
C VAL A 155 17.49 -3.98 3.37
N HIS A 156 16.26 -3.61 3.01
CA HIS A 156 15.90 -2.23 2.68
C HIS A 156 15.44 -1.47 3.93
N PHE A 157 15.62 -0.15 3.93
CA PHE A 157 15.15 0.70 5.01
C PHE A 157 14.37 1.88 4.46
N ALA A 158 13.21 2.14 5.07
CA ALA A 158 12.39 3.30 4.80
C ALA A 158 12.29 4.18 6.05
N ALA A 159 12.32 5.50 5.84
CA ALA A 159 11.94 6.46 6.87
C ALA A 159 10.46 6.82 6.71
N ASP A 160 9.69 6.48 7.75
CA ASP A 160 8.26 6.75 7.85
C ASP A 160 7.97 8.13 8.48
N ASP A 161 6.78 8.64 8.21
CA ASP A 161 6.28 9.94 8.69
C ASP A 161 7.17 11.16 8.32
N PHE A 162 7.91 11.09 7.20
CA PHE A 162 8.89 12.12 6.86
C PHE A 162 8.24 13.49 6.65
N GLY A 163 8.76 14.50 7.36
CA GLY A 163 8.28 15.89 7.28
C GLY A 163 7.32 16.28 8.39
N THR A 164 6.95 15.33 9.26
CA THR A 164 6.17 15.61 10.49
C THR A 164 7.07 15.92 11.70
N GLY A 165 8.35 15.53 11.63
CA GLY A 165 9.35 15.72 12.68
C GLY A 165 10.44 16.75 12.35
N TYR A 166 11.45 16.82 13.24
CA TYR A 166 12.65 17.61 13.03
C TYR A 166 13.75 16.75 12.41
N SER A 167 13.81 16.69 11.08
CA SER A 167 14.92 16.07 10.36
C SER A 167 16.14 16.99 10.34
N CYS A 168 17.26 16.49 10.86
CA CYS A 168 18.54 17.11 10.55
C CYS A 168 18.95 16.68 9.14
N LEU A 169 18.88 17.58 8.15
CA LEU A 169 19.34 17.34 6.77
C LEU A 169 20.76 16.72 6.71
N GLN A 170 21.59 17.01 7.71
CA GLN A 170 22.92 16.42 7.84
C GLN A 170 22.88 14.89 8.00
N HIS A 171 21.90 14.34 8.71
CA HIS A 171 21.78 12.91 8.95
C HIS A 171 21.23 12.15 7.75
N LEU A 172 20.36 12.77 6.93
CA LEU A 172 19.89 12.20 5.67
C LEU A 172 21.04 11.84 4.72
N LYS A 173 22.13 12.59 4.75
CA LYS A 173 23.31 12.32 3.91
C LYS A 173 24.06 11.04 4.31
N CYS A 174 24.06 10.70 5.59
CA CYS A 174 24.88 9.63 6.15
C CYS A 174 24.08 8.40 6.56
N CYS A 175 22.75 8.51 6.66
CA CYS A 175 21.89 7.42 7.07
C CYS A 175 21.63 6.48 5.89
N PRO A 176 21.80 5.16 6.05
CA PRO A 176 21.62 4.18 4.97
C PRO A 176 20.15 3.82 4.71
N ILE A 177 19.28 4.84 4.73
CA ILE A 177 17.88 4.74 4.28
C ILE A 177 17.85 4.77 2.75
N THR A 178 16.99 3.96 2.14
CA THR A 178 16.81 3.91 0.69
C THR A 178 15.48 4.50 0.23
N THR A 179 14.53 4.67 1.16
CA THR A 179 13.15 5.05 0.84
C THR A 179 12.67 6.13 1.82
N LEU A 180 12.07 7.21 1.32
CA LEU A 180 11.32 8.17 2.15
C LEU A 180 9.81 7.98 1.94
N LYS A 181 9.06 7.82 3.03
CA LYS A 181 7.60 7.78 2.99
C LYS A 181 7.04 9.17 3.34
N ILE A 182 6.18 9.70 2.47
CA ILE A 182 5.48 10.96 2.68
C ILE A 182 4.15 10.65 3.37
N ASP A 183 3.97 11.21 4.57
CA ASP A 183 2.78 10.99 5.39
C ASP A 183 1.49 11.45 4.70
N GLN A 184 0.41 10.72 4.99
CA GLN A 184 -0.92 10.95 4.46
C GLN A 184 -1.46 12.37 4.75
N SER A 185 -1.02 13.03 5.84
CA SER A 185 -1.50 14.38 6.18
C SER A 185 -1.07 15.45 5.17
N PHE A 186 0.00 15.21 4.42
CA PHE A 186 0.41 16.03 3.28
C PHE A 186 -0.33 15.61 2.01
N VAL A 187 -0.40 14.31 1.74
CA VAL A 187 -1.00 13.75 0.51
C VAL A 187 -2.49 14.07 0.39
N ALA A 188 -3.23 13.99 1.50
CA ALA A 188 -4.65 14.29 1.55
C ALA A 188 -4.98 15.75 1.19
N ARG A 189 -4.02 16.68 1.35
CA ARG A 189 -4.20 18.11 1.11
C ARG A 189 -3.64 18.60 -0.23
N LEU A 190 -3.01 17.71 -1.01
CA LEU A 190 -2.43 18.05 -2.31
C LEU A 190 -3.37 18.75 -3.30
N PRO A 191 -4.68 18.44 -3.39
CA PRO A 191 -5.57 19.11 -4.35
C PRO A 191 -5.68 20.63 -4.10
N ASP A 192 -5.65 21.06 -2.83
CA ASP A 192 -6.08 22.41 -2.43
C ASP A 192 -5.01 23.22 -1.67
N ASP A 193 -3.93 22.59 -1.18
CA ASP A 193 -2.91 23.27 -0.37
C ASP A 193 -1.57 23.41 -1.12
N THR A 194 -1.33 24.60 -1.65
CA THR A 194 -0.08 24.96 -2.34
C THR A 194 1.18 24.81 -1.47
N ARG A 195 1.07 24.89 -0.13
CA ARG A 195 2.21 24.69 0.76
C ARG A 195 2.56 23.22 0.86
N ASP A 196 1.57 22.34 1.03
CA ASP A 196 1.81 20.89 1.04
C ASP A 196 2.33 20.43 -0.32
N GLN A 197 1.80 20.95 -1.43
CA GLN A 197 2.35 20.72 -2.76
C GLN A 197 3.83 21.10 -2.87
N CYS A 198 4.23 22.24 -2.27
CA CYS A 198 5.63 22.68 -2.24
C CYS A 198 6.50 21.73 -1.40
N ILE A 199 6.02 21.37 -0.20
CA ILE A 199 6.72 20.45 0.71
C ILE A 199 6.92 19.09 0.04
N VAL A 200 5.85 18.48 -0.46
CA VAL A 200 5.90 17.16 -1.11
C VAL A 200 6.85 17.17 -2.31
N ARG A 201 6.83 18.23 -3.13
CA ARG A 201 7.76 18.37 -4.26
C ARG A 201 9.21 18.48 -3.80
N ALA A 202 9.48 19.23 -2.74
CA ALA A 202 10.81 19.35 -2.18
C ALA A 202 11.32 18.02 -1.61
N VAL A 203 10.46 17.25 -0.94
CA VAL A 203 10.79 15.90 -0.44
C VAL A 203 11.15 14.97 -1.59
N ILE A 204 10.34 14.95 -2.67
CA ILE A 204 10.63 14.12 -3.85
C ILE A 204 11.99 14.46 -4.45
N GLN A 205 12.25 15.75 -4.67
CA GLN A 205 13.52 16.21 -5.24
C GLN A 205 14.72 15.89 -4.34
N LEU A 206 14.56 16.03 -3.03
CA LEU A 206 15.60 15.72 -2.05
C LEU A 206 15.93 14.21 -2.06
N ALA A 207 14.90 13.36 -2.00
CA ALA A 207 15.06 11.91 -2.03
C ALA A 207 15.81 11.47 -3.29
N HIS A 208 15.34 11.90 -4.47
CA HIS A 208 15.98 11.57 -5.74
C HIS A 208 17.41 12.10 -5.85
N GLY A 209 17.66 13.32 -5.35
CA GLY A 209 19.01 13.89 -5.29
C GLY A 209 19.98 13.12 -4.40
N LEU A 210 19.47 12.35 -3.44
CA LEU A 210 20.24 11.46 -2.57
C LEU A 210 20.23 9.99 -3.06
N GLY A 211 19.57 9.69 -4.18
CA GLY A 211 19.44 8.33 -4.72
C GLY A 211 18.45 7.45 -3.95
N MET A 212 17.49 8.06 -3.25
CA MET A 212 16.42 7.38 -2.52
C MET A 212 15.13 7.32 -3.37
N GLU A 213 14.32 6.28 -3.15
CA GLU A 213 12.95 6.18 -3.69
C GLU A 213 11.95 6.89 -2.78
N VAL A 214 10.78 7.24 -3.31
CA VAL A 214 9.70 7.89 -2.56
C VAL A 214 8.43 7.07 -2.61
N VAL A 215 7.84 6.85 -1.43
CA VAL A 215 6.48 6.29 -1.27
C VAL A 215 5.57 7.38 -0.75
N ALA A 216 4.45 7.65 -1.43
CA ALA A 216 3.42 8.55 -0.89
C ALA A 216 2.24 7.76 -0.32
N GLU A 217 1.85 8.10 0.90
CA GLU A 217 0.82 7.39 1.65
C GLU A 217 -0.55 8.07 1.63
N GLY A 218 -1.61 7.31 1.91
CA GLY A 218 -2.96 7.87 2.01
C GLY A 218 -3.48 8.45 0.69
N VAL A 219 -3.09 7.87 -0.45
CA VAL A 219 -3.67 8.27 -1.75
C VAL A 219 -5.11 7.76 -1.84
N GLU A 220 -6.07 8.68 -1.70
CA GLU A 220 -7.50 8.36 -1.71
C GLU A 220 -8.26 8.96 -2.90
N THR A 221 -7.69 9.96 -3.58
CA THR A 221 -8.36 10.65 -4.70
C THR A 221 -7.57 10.53 -6.00
N PRO A 222 -8.25 10.49 -7.16
CA PRO A 222 -7.59 10.55 -8.47
C PRO A 222 -6.73 11.82 -8.66
N ASP A 223 -7.14 12.94 -8.05
CA ASP A 223 -6.42 14.21 -8.16
C ASP A 223 -5.08 14.17 -7.42
N SER A 224 -5.05 13.65 -6.19
CA SER A 224 -3.79 13.44 -5.46
C SER A 224 -2.86 12.48 -6.23
N LEU A 225 -3.41 11.40 -6.80
CA LEU A 225 -2.66 10.45 -7.62
C LEU A 225 -2.06 11.12 -8.86
N ALA A 226 -2.86 11.90 -9.60
CA ALA A 226 -2.42 12.61 -10.80
C ALA A 226 -1.32 13.62 -10.47
N TRP A 227 -1.48 14.36 -9.37
CA TRP A 227 -0.48 15.31 -8.91
C TRP A 227 0.83 14.62 -8.55
N LEU A 228 0.79 13.53 -7.77
CA LEU A 228 1.98 12.76 -7.36
C LEU A 228 2.73 12.20 -8.57
N ARG A 229 1.99 11.69 -9.58
CA ARG A 229 2.56 11.22 -10.83
C ARG A 229 3.27 12.33 -11.60
N GLN A 230 2.67 13.52 -11.68
CA GLN A 230 3.29 14.69 -12.32
C GLN A 230 4.51 15.19 -11.56
N ALA A 231 4.50 15.09 -10.22
CA ALA A 231 5.62 15.46 -9.37
C ALA A 231 6.79 14.45 -9.43
N GLY A 232 6.59 13.29 -10.06
CA GLY A 232 7.61 12.26 -10.23
C GLY A 232 7.73 11.30 -9.05
N CYS A 233 6.71 11.16 -8.21
CA CYS A 233 6.71 10.17 -7.13
C CYS A 233 6.86 8.74 -7.68
N ASP A 234 7.62 7.88 -7.00
CA ASP A 234 7.94 6.53 -7.50
C ASP A 234 6.81 5.55 -7.21
N THR A 235 6.38 5.48 -5.95
CA THR A 235 5.45 4.47 -5.45
C THR A 235 4.37 5.12 -4.60
N VAL A 236 3.17 4.54 -4.59
CA VAL A 236 2.05 5.02 -3.78
C VAL A 236 1.35 3.90 -3.02
N GLN A 237 0.75 4.25 -1.90
CA GLN A 237 -0.22 3.42 -1.19
C GLN A 237 -1.42 4.25 -0.73
N GLY A 238 -2.59 3.61 -0.67
CA GLY A 238 -3.80 4.30 -0.22
C GLY A 238 -5.09 3.58 -0.62
N PHE A 239 -6.21 4.07 -0.09
CA PHE A 239 -7.51 3.44 -0.28
C PHE A 239 -8.07 3.58 -1.69
N LEU A 240 -7.51 4.47 -2.52
CA LEU A 240 -7.81 4.52 -3.95
C LEU A 240 -7.49 3.18 -4.64
N PHE A 241 -6.50 2.45 -4.14
CA PHE A 241 -6.09 1.15 -4.67
C PHE A 241 -6.72 0.00 -3.89
N ALA A 242 -6.42 -0.06 -2.59
CA ALA A 242 -7.02 -1.03 -1.70
C ALA A 242 -6.79 -0.68 -0.23
N LYS A 243 -7.74 -1.08 0.61
CA LYS A 243 -7.54 -1.15 2.06
C LYS A 243 -6.64 -2.34 2.42
N PRO A 244 -5.96 -2.29 3.58
CA PRO A 244 -5.24 -3.45 4.11
C PRO A 244 -6.14 -4.68 4.18
N MET A 245 -5.64 -5.84 3.77
CA MET A 245 -6.44 -7.07 3.68
C MET A 245 -5.68 -8.32 4.14
N PRO A 246 -6.36 -9.42 4.51
CA PRO A 246 -5.69 -10.66 4.89
C PRO A 246 -4.84 -11.25 3.77
N ALA A 247 -3.83 -12.05 4.11
CA ALA A 247 -2.85 -12.59 3.17
C ALA A 247 -3.47 -13.34 1.96
N ALA A 248 -4.53 -14.11 2.18
CA ALA A 248 -5.20 -14.87 1.13
C ALA A 248 -5.91 -13.93 0.13
N THR A 249 -6.60 -12.91 0.64
CA THR A 249 -7.26 -11.88 -0.19
C THR A 249 -6.22 -11.06 -0.95
N PHE A 250 -5.11 -10.70 -0.29
CA PHE A 250 -4.00 -9.98 -0.90
C PHE A 250 -3.41 -10.74 -2.09
N ALA A 251 -3.19 -12.04 -1.95
CA ALA A 251 -2.66 -12.85 -3.04
C ALA A 251 -3.59 -12.91 -4.26
N SER A 252 -4.88 -13.07 -4.03
CA SER A 252 -5.88 -13.01 -5.10
C SER A 252 -5.90 -11.63 -5.77
N PHE A 253 -5.83 -10.55 -4.99
CA PHE A 253 -5.79 -9.18 -5.49
C PHE A 253 -4.58 -8.93 -6.41
N VAL A 254 -3.37 -9.32 -5.99
CA VAL A 254 -2.15 -9.15 -6.80
C VAL A 254 -2.23 -9.92 -8.11
N ASN A 255 -2.72 -11.17 -8.09
CA ASN A 255 -2.85 -11.98 -9.30
C ASN A 255 -3.87 -11.39 -10.29
N GLN A 256 -5.00 -10.87 -9.80
CA GLN A 256 -6.00 -10.20 -10.62
C GLN A 256 -5.46 -8.89 -11.22
N TRP A 257 -4.71 -8.11 -10.43
CA TRP A 257 -4.06 -6.88 -10.89
C TRP A 257 -3.10 -7.16 -12.05
N ARG A 258 -2.20 -8.13 -11.88
CA ARG A 258 -1.23 -8.54 -12.92
C ARG A 258 -1.90 -8.97 -14.22
N ASN A 259 -2.97 -9.75 -14.15
CA ASN A 259 -3.70 -10.21 -15.34
C ASN A 259 -4.38 -9.05 -16.08
N THR A 260 -4.87 -8.05 -15.34
CA THR A 260 -5.45 -6.84 -15.93
C THR A 260 -4.38 -6.02 -16.65
N THR A 261 -3.22 -5.79 -16.02
CA THR A 261 -2.13 -5.02 -16.64
C THR A 261 -1.54 -5.71 -17.88
N MET A 262 -1.44 -7.04 -17.90
CA MET A 262 -0.95 -7.76 -19.09
C MET A 262 -1.93 -7.66 -20.27
N ASN A 263 -3.23 -7.74 -20.00
CA ASN A 263 -4.24 -7.65 -21.05
C ASN A 263 -4.45 -6.24 -21.62
N VAL A 264 -4.02 -5.18 -20.91
CA VAL A 264 -4.05 -3.80 -21.45
C VAL A 264 -2.98 -3.59 -22.54
N ASN A 265 -1.94 -4.42 -22.58
CA ASN A 265 -0.90 -4.38 -23.60
C ASN A 265 -1.23 -5.21 -24.87
N GLU A 266 -2.40 -5.86 -24.94
CA GLU A 266 -2.95 -6.39 -26.20
C GLU A 266 -4.03 -5.43 -26.73
N PRO A 267 -3.99 -4.98 -28.00
CA PRO A 267 -4.93 -3.97 -28.52
C PRO A 267 -6.38 -4.44 -28.71
N SER A 268 -6.84 -5.51 -28.06
CA SER A 268 -8.24 -5.93 -28.18
C SER A 268 -8.78 -6.69 -26.98
N THR A 269 -9.82 -6.13 -26.37
CA THR A 269 -10.92 -6.84 -25.67
C THR A 269 -10.69 -7.46 -24.29
N ALA A 270 -10.17 -6.69 -23.33
CA ALA A 270 -10.29 -7.07 -21.92
C ALA A 270 -10.58 -5.87 -21.00
N CYS A 271 -11.84 -5.43 -20.99
CA CYS A 271 -12.42 -4.91 -19.74
C CYS A 271 -12.54 -6.13 -18.81
N CYS A 272 -12.16 -5.99 -17.54
CA CYS A 272 -12.20 -6.98 -16.47
C CYS A 272 -13.27 -8.09 -16.62
N VAL A 273 -13.04 -9.30 -16.10
CA VAL A 273 -14.04 -10.40 -16.04
C VAL A 273 -15.42 -9.89 -15.57
N CYS A 274 -15.45 -8.95 -14.63
CA CYS A 274 -16.67 -8.29 -14.15
C CYS A 274 -17.47 -7.56 -15.27
N CYS A 275 -16.81 -6.96 -16.27
CA CYS A 275 -17.48 -6.25 -17.37
C CYS A 275 -18.14 -7.17 -18.41
N LYS A 276 -17.85 -8.47 -18.37
CA LYS A 276 -18.45 -9.47 -19.26
C LYS A 276 -19.68 -10.13 -18.63
N GLU A 277 -19.79 -10.12 -17.31
CA GLU A 277 -20.85 -10.80 -16.57
C GLU A 277 -21.96 -9.88 -16.05
N ILE A 278 -21.72 -8.56 -15.95
CA ILE A 278 -22.75 -7.61 -15.52
C ILE A 278 -23.60 -7.18 -16.73
N PRO A 279 -24.92 -7.46 -16.74
CA PRO A 279 -25.84 -6.95 -17.76
C PRO A 279 -25.84 -5.42 -17.80
N LEU A 280 -25.87 -4.83 -19.01
CA LEU A 280 -25.82 -3.37 -19.20
C LEU A 280 -26.90 -2.63 -18.41
N ASP A 281 -28.09 -3.20 -18.31
CA ASP A 281 -29.23 -2.68 -17.53
C ASP A 281 -29.01 -2.71 -16.01
N ALA A 282 -28.26 -3.68 -15.50
CA ALA A 282 -28.00 -3.83 -14.06
C ALA A 282 -26.93 -2.86 -13.52
N ALA A 283 -26.03 -2.38 -14.38
CA ALA A 283 -24.92 -1.48 -13.99
C ALA A 283 -25.27 0.01 -14.00
N PHE A 284 -26.45 0.39 -14.52
CA PHE A 284 -26.93 1.78 -14.53
C PHE A 284 -28.06 2.04 -13.53
N THR A 285 -28.35 1.10 -12.64
CA THR A 285 -29.04 1.48 -11.39
C THR A 285 -28.06 2.25 -10.50
N PRO A 286 -28.53 3.14 -9.62
CA PRO A 286 -27.67 3.82 -8.65
C PRO A 286 -26.77 2.84 -7.88
N GLU A 287 -27.32 1.69 -7.50
CA GLU A 287 -26.61 0.64 -6.77
C GLU A 287 -25.58 -0.10 -7.65
N GLY A 288 -25.88 -0.30 -8.93
CA GLY A 288 -25.00 -0.95 -9.90
C GLY A 288 -23.84 -0.06 -10.33
N ALA A 289 -24.08 1.25 -10.48
CA ALA A 289 -23.05 2.23 -10.80
C ALA A 289 -22.05 2.37 -9.65
N GLU A 290 -22.57 2.45 -8.41
CA GLU A 290 -21.74 2.45 -7.20
C GLU A 290 -20.95 1.14 -7.09
N TYR A 291 -21.55 -0.01 -7.39
CA TYR A 291 -20.85 -1.30 -7.40
C TYR A 291 -19.72 -1.36 -8.45
N VAL A 292 -19.98 -0.95 -9.69
CA VAL A 292 -18.98 -0.99 -10.77
C VAL A 292 -17.84 0.02 -10.52
N GLU A 293 -18.17 1.23 -10.06
CA GLU A 293 -17.18 2.24 -9.71
C GLU A 293 -16.33 1.81 -8.50
N HIS A 294 -16.97 1.27 -7.45
CA HIS A 294 -16.32 0.88 -6.21
C HIS A 294 -15.47 -0.38 -6.33
N PHE A 295 -15.92 -1.39 -7.10
CA PHE A 295 -15.21 -2.67 -7.20
C PHE A 295 -14.36 -2.83 -8.46
N CYS A 296 -14.68 -2.13 -9.56
CA CYS A 296 -13.93 -2.24 -10.82
C CYS A 296 -13.08 -0.99 -11.13
N GLY A 297 -13.28 0.12 -10.40
CA GLY A 297 -12.54 1.36 -10.55
C GLY A 297 -13.06 2.30 -11.63
N LEU A 298 -12.66 3.58 -11.54
CA LEU A 298 -13.19 4.67 -12.36
C LEU A 298 -12.94 4.51 -13.86
N GLU A 299 -11.76 4.05 -14.28
CA GLU A 299 -11.49 3.79 -15.70
C GLU A 299 -12.38 2.66 -16.27
N CYS A 300 -12.69 1.67 -15.44
CA CYS A 300 -13.56 0.57 -15.82
C CYS A 300 -15.01 1.04 -15.95
N TYR A 301 -15.47 1.90 -15.03
CA TYR A 301 -16.76 2.57 -15.09
C TYR A 301 -16.90 3.49 -16.32
N GLN A 302 -15.88 4.28 -16.64
CA GLN A 302 -15.86 5.13 -17.85
C GLN A 302 -15.95 4.32 -19.14
N ARG A 303 -15.26 3.17 -19.22
CA ARG A 303 -15.38 2.25 -20.37
C ARG A 303 -16.75 1.59 -20.44
N PHE A 304 -17.39 1.35 -19.29
CA PHE A 304 -18.76 0.85 -19.21
C PHE A 304 -19.76 1.87 -19.76
N GLN A 305 -19.63 3.15 -19.37
CA GLN A 305 -20.40 4.27 -19.91
C GLN A 305 -20.22 4.38 -21.43
N ALA A 306 -18.99 4.26 -21.94
CA ALA A 306 -18.72 4.30 -23.38
C ALA A 306 -19.42 3.17 -24.15
N ARG A 307 -19.36 1.92 -23.66
CA ARG A 307 -20.08 0.77 -24.29
C ARG A 307 -21.59 0.97 -24.30
N ALA A 308 -22.16 1.56 -23.26
CA ALA A 308 -23.59 1.81 -23.16
C ALA A 308 -24.06 2.83 -24.19
N ILE A 309 -23.31 3.94 -24.37
CA ILE A 309 -23.57 4.96 -25.39
C ILE A 309 -23.55 4.33 -26.79
N THR A 310 -22.56 3.47 -27.07
CA THR A 310 -22.48 2.80 -28.36
C THR A 310 -23.67 1.85 -28.59
N ALA A 311 -24.11 1.12 -27.56
CA ALA A 311 -25.25 0.21 -27.65
C ALA A 311 -26.57 0.95 -27.96
N THR A 312 -26.82 2.10 -27.31
CA THR A 312 -27.98 2.95 -27.60
C THR A 312 -27.94 3.55 -29.01
N GLU A 313 -26.75 3.93 -29.52
CA GLU A 313 -26.58 4.43 -30.88
C GLU A 313 -26.85 3.36 -31.96
N THR A 314 -26.42 2.11 -31.73
CA THR A 314 -26.75 0.99 -32.65
C THR A 314 -28.24 0.65 -32.66
N SER A 315 -28.96 0.88 -31.56
CA SER A 315 -30.41 0.68 -31.50
C SER A 315 -31.22 1.85 -32.10
N ALA A 316 -30.56 2.96 -32.45
CA ALA A 316 -31.20 4.21 -32.88
C ALA A 316 -31.08 4.51 -34.39
N LYS A 317 -30.51 3.61 -35.21
CA LYS A 317 -30.57 3.76 -36.68
C LYS A 317 -31.87 3.17 -37.24
N PRO A 318 -32.79 3.97 -37.80
CA PRO A 318 -33.90 3.46 -38.60
C PRO A 318 -33.35 2.96 -39.94
N SER A 319 -33.77 1.78 -40.39
CA SER A 319 -33.50 1.33 -41.75
C SER A 319 -34.20 2.27 -42.73
N ALA A 320 -33.44 3.04 -43.49
CA ALA A 320 -33.95 3.87 -44.57
C ALA A 320 -33.28 3.45 -45.88
N CYS A 321 -33.82 2.39 -46.49
CA CYS A 321 -33.75 2.12 -47.92
C CYS A 321 -34.90 1.17 -48.26
N ASP A 322 -35.94 1.72 -48.89
CA ASP A 322 -36.59 1.11 -50.06
C ASP A 322 -37.66 2.09 -50.58
N SER A 323 -37.27 2.89 -51.56
CA SER A 323 -38.21 3.55 -52.48
C SER A 323 -38.45 2.61 -53.65
N PRO A 324 -39.71 2.36 -54.08
CA PRO A 324 -39.97 1.54 -55.25
C PRO A 324 -39.73 2.34 -56.54
N PRO A 325 -39.26 1.72 -57.64
CA PRO A 325 -39.15 2.39 -58.91
C PRO A 325 -40.53 2.54 -59.57
N SER A 326 -40.68 3.67 -60.24
CA SER A 326 -41.77 4.07 -61.13
C SER A 326 -41.79 3.32 -62.47
N GLY A 327 -42.99 3.13 -63.02
CA GLY A 327 -43.29 2.77 -64.42
C GLY A 327 -44.16 1.50 -64.48
N GLY A 328 -45.30 1.41 -65.17
CA GLY A 328 -45.83 2.15 -66.31
C GLY A 328 -46.30 1.11 -67.34
N GLY A 329 -47.59 1.09 -67.69
CA GLY A 329 -48.17 0.18 -68.70
C GLY A 329 -49.06 -0.90 -68.13
#